data_AF-Q7P4A9-F1
#
_entry.id   AF-Q7P4A9-F1
#
_cell.length_a   1.000
_cell.length_b   1.000
_cell.length_c   1.000
_cell.angle_alpha   90.00
_cell.angle_beta   90.00
_cell.angle_gamma   90.00
#
_symmetry.space_group_name_H-M   'P 1'
#
loop_
_entity.id
_entity.type
_entity.pdbx_description
1 polymer ?
#
loop_
_entity_poly.entity_id
_entity_poly.type
_entity_poly.pdbx_seq_one_letter_code
_entity_poly.pdbx_strand_id
1 'polypeptide(L)'
;MTNKRKKEILKLINDLHFEFGTKNPLRLCNGLGIDIVSANIEMKGLYTEVFSSKLIIIQNLLDDFAKLFVVGHELFHALEHDCEQVRFFRECTGFKTNIYEEEANFFATHLLEDCISFHQDEIADLEIAEELGKYLDI
;
A
#
# COMPACT_ATOMS: atom_id res chain seq x y z
N MET A 1 15.64 -1.06 -3.76
CA MET A 1 15.40 -2.42 -3.19
C MET A 1 16.21 -3.56 -3.85
N THR A 2 16.62 -4.62 -3.12
CA THR A 2 17.36 -5.79 -3.66
C THR A 2 16.47 -6.88 -4.28
N ASN A 3 17.01 -7.74 -5.16
CA ASN A 3 16.28 -8.88 -5.75
C ASN A 3 15.78 -9.90 -4.72
N LYS A 4 16.52 -10.10 -3.61
CA LYS A 4 16.09 -10.98 -2.52
C LYS A 4 14.81 -10.43 -1.87
N ARG A 5 14.80 -9.13 -1.56
CA ARG A 5 13.66 -8.47 -0.93
C ARG A 5 12.42 -8.47 -1.83
N LYS A 6 12.58 -8.21 -3.13
CA LYS A 6 11.49 -8.36 -4.11
C LYS A 6 10.84 -9.75 -4.05
N LYS A 7 11.64 -10.83 -4.00
CA LYS A 7 11.12 -12.19 -3.89
C LYS A 7 10.38 -12.45 -2.57
N GLU A 8 10.85 -11.87 -1.46
CA GLU A 8 10.18 -11.97 -0.16
C GLU A 8 8.81 -11.29 -0.19
N ILE A 9 8.71 -10.09 -0.79
CA ILE A 9 7.45 -9.37 -0.95
C ILE A 9 6.46 -10.14 -1.84
N LEU A 10 6.93 -10.68 -2.97
CA LEU A 10 6.09 -11.52 -3.85
C LEU A 10 5.61 -12.80 -3.13
N LYS A 11 6.46 -13.37 -2.26
CA LYS A 11 6.06 -14.51 -1.44
C LYS A 11 4.97 -14.11 -0.44
N LEU A 12 5.12 -12.98 0.24
CA LEU A 12 4.11 -12.45 1.17
C LEU A 12 2.74 -12.27 0.48
N ILE A 13 2.70 -11.74 -0.74
CA ILE A 13 1.45 -11.61 -1.52
C ILE A 13 0.79 -12.98 -1.73
N ASN A 14 1.57 -14.01 -2.09
CA ASN A 14 1.05 -15.36 -2.27
C ASN A 14 0.57 -15.98 -0.96
N ASP A 15 1.31 -15.78 0.14
CA ASP A 15 0.95 -16.28 1.47
C ASP A 15 -0.39 -15.64 1.94
N LEU A 16 -0.54 -14.31 1.77
CA LEU A 16 -1.80 -13.59 2.04
C LEU A 16 -2.96 -14.11 1.17
N HIS A 17 -2.72 -14.31 -0.13
CA HIS A 17 -3.75 -14.84 -1.02
C HIS A 17 -4.17 -16.26 -0.61
N PHE A 18 -3.22 -17.11 -0.23
CA PHE A 18 -3.49 -18.48 0.22
C PHE A 18 -4.30 -18.49 1.52
N GLU A 19 -3.97 -17.63 2.49
CA GLU A 19 -4.65 -17.56 3.79
C GLU A 19 -6.06 -16.99 3.69
N PHE A 20 -6.23 -15.88 2.97
CA PHE A 20 -7.51 -15.14 2.93
C PHE A 20 -8.36 -15.41 1.67
N GLY A 21 -7.81 -16.14 0.69
CA GLY A 21 -8.48 -16.44 -0.58
C GLY A 21 -8.69 -15.22 -1.49
N THR A 22 -7.97 -14.11 -1.25
CA THR A 22 -8.15 -12.86 -2.00
C THR A 22 -6.88 -12.01 -1.98
N LYS A 23 -6.65 -11.23 -3.05
CA LYS A 23 -5.65 -10.15 -3.09
C LYS A 23 -6.26 -8.76 -2.84
N ASN A 24 -7.58 -8.67 -2.62
CA ASN A 24 -8.23 -7.37 -2.41
C ASN A 24 -7.78 -6.75 -1.08
N PRO A 25 -7.14 -5.57 -1.08
CA PRO A 25 -6.51 -5.00 0.11
C PRO A 25 -7.52 -4.64 1.21
N LEU A 26 -8.75 -4.25 0.86
CA LEU A 26 -9.81 -3.98 1.85
C LEU A 26 -10.20 -5.25 2.60
N ARG A 27 -10.35 -6.36 1.87
CA ARG A 27 -10.69 -7.66 2.47
C ARG A 27 -9.54 -8.22 3.30
N LEU A 28 -8.30 -8.03 2.85
CA LEU A 28 -7.10 -8.41 3.61
C LEU A 28 -7.02 -7.64 4.93
N CYS A 29 -7.19 -6.31 4.91
CA CYS A 29 -7.20 -5.50 6.13
C CYS A 29 -8.26 -6.00 7.12
N ASN A 30 -9.48 -6.25 6.65
CA ASN A 30 -10.56 -6.78 7.49
C ASN A 30 -10.21 -8.16 8.09
N GLY A 31 -9.59 -9.06 7.31
CA GLY A 31 -9.16 -10.37 7.80
C GLY A 31 -8.02 -10.30 8.82
N LEU A 32 -7.16 -9.29 8.70
CA LEU A 32 -6.02 -9.04 9.59
C LEU A 32 -6.39 -8.20 10.84
N GLY A 33 -7.65 -7.76 10.96
CA GLY A 33 -8.08 -6.88 12.04
C GLY A 33 -7.47 -5.48 11.97
N ILE A 34 -7.19 -4.99 10.77
CA ILE A 34 -6.69 -3.63 10.52
C ILE A 34 -7.88 -2.76 10.12
N ASP A 35 -8.16 -1.75 10.94
CA ASP A 35 -9.26 -0.82 10.68
C ASP A 35 -8.88 0.16 9.57
N ILE A 36 -9.85 0.50 8.72
CA ILE A 36 -9.69 1.52 7.67
C ILE A 36 -10.68 2.64 7.92
N VAL A 37 -10.19 3.88 8.02
CA VAL A 37 -11.01 5.07 8.24
C VAL A 37 -10.70 6.13 7.20
N SER A 38 -11.73 6.86 6.75
CA SER A 38 -11.57 8.01 5.87
C SER A 38 -11.50 9.30 6.68
N ALA A 39 -10.52 10.15 6.38
CA ALA A 39 -10.36 11.45 7.02
C ALA A 39 -9.91 12.53 6.02
N ASN A 40 -10.02 13.80 6.42
CA ASN A 40 -9.44 14.91 5.69
C ASN A 40 -7.98 15.10 6.13
N ILE A 41 -7.06 14.44 5.42
CA ILE A 41 -5.62 14.46 5.65
C ILE A 41 -4.91 14.99 4.40
N GLU A 42 -3.74 15.60 4.56
CA GLU A 42 -2.98 16.17 3.44
C GLU A 42 -2.34 15.12 2.52
N MET A 43 -2.12 13.91 3.06
CA MET A 43 -1.57 12.77 2.34
C MET A 43 -2.67 11.83 1.87
N LYS A 44 -2.39 10.98 0.87
CA LYS A 44 -3.36 10.00 0.36
C LYS A 44 -3.72 8.93 1.40
N GLY A 45 -2.74 8.47 2.17
CA GLY A 45 -2.94 7.45 3.20
C GLY A 45 -1.89 7.53 4.31
N LEU A 46 -2.23 6.94 5.46
CA LEU A 46 -1.35 6.83 6.62
C LEU A 46 -1.67 5.56 7.41
N TYR A 47 -0.68 4.70 7.57
CA TYR A 47 -0.67 3.67 8.60
C TYR A 47 -0.29 4.24 9.98
N THR A 48 -1.02 3.84 11.01
CA THR A 48 -0.69 4.12 12.40
C THR A 48 -1.13 3.00 13.33
N GLU A 49 -0.55 2.99 14.54
CA GLU A 49 -1.04 2.20 15.65
C GLU A 49 -1.61 3.09 16.75
N VAL A 50 -2.79 2.74 17.26
CA VAL A 50 -3.45 3.42 18.39
C VAL A 50 -3.85 2.36 19.40
N PHE A 51 -3.32 2.44 20.63
CA PHE A 51 -3.53 1.42 21.66
C PHE A 51 -3.27 -0.02 21.16
N SER A 52 -2.16 -0.22 20.43
CA SER A 52 -1.79 -1.50 19.80
C SER A 52 -2.75 -2.02 18.73
N SER A 53 -3.74 -1.22 18.34
CA SER A 53 -4.64 -1.52 17.22
C SER A 53 -4.10 -0.85 15.95
N LYS A 54 -4.00 -1.63 14.87
CA LYS A 54 -3.52 -1.17 13.57
C LYS A 54 -4.64 -0.42 12.84
N LEU A 55 -4.33 0.77 12.35
CA LEU A 55 -5.27 1.66 11.71
C LEU A 55 -4.67 2.23 10.43
N ILE A 56 -5.41 2.14 9.32
CA ILE A 56 -5.10 2.81 8.07
C ILE A 56 -6.09 3.96 7.89
N ILE A 57 -5.55 5.18 7.78
CA ILE A 57 -6.31 6.39 7.50
C ILE A 57 -6.14 6.70 6.02
N ILE A 58 -7.23 6.86 5.28
CA ILE A 58 -7.20 7.25 3.87
C ILE A 58 -7.84 8.61 3.66
N GLN A 59 -7.38 9.35 2.66
CA GLN A 59 -7.97 10.62 2.27
C GLN A 59 -9.42 10.41 1.77
N ASN A 60 -10.35 11.26 2.22
CA ASN A 60 -11.78 11.15 1.92
C ASN A 60 -12.14 11.10 0.43
N LEU A 61 -11.34 11.73 -0.43
CA LEU A 61 -11.61 11.86 -1.85
C LEU A 61 -11.03 10.71 -2.69
N LEU A 62 -10.41 9.70 -2.06
CA LEU A 62 -9.92 8.53 -2.78
C LEU A 62 -11.06 7.57 -3.11
N ASP A 63 -11.20 7.28 -4.39
CA ASP A 63 -12.14 6.31 -4.96
C ASP A 63 -11.43 5.24 -5.80
N ASP A 64 -12.20 4.22 -6.16
CA ASP A 64 -11.87 3.18 -7.12
C ASP A 64 -10.45 2.59 -6.97
N PHE A 65 -9.67 2.60 -8.05
CA PHE A 65 -8.33 2.03 -8.07
C PHE A 65 -7.38 2.78 -7.13
N ALA A 66 -7.47 4.11 -7.07
CA ALA A 66 -6.58 4.92 -6.22
C ALA A 66 -6.75 4.54 -4.75
N LYS A 67 -7.98 4.32 -4.30
CA LYS A 67 -8.27 3.81 -2.96
C LYS A 67 -7.67 2.44 -2.72
N LEU A 68 -7.83 1.49 -3.65
CA LEU A 68 -7.26 0.15 -3.50
C LEU A 68 -5.74 0.19 -3.42
N PHE A 69 -5.10 0.98 -4.29
CA PHE A 69 -3.65 1.13 -4.32
C PHE A 69 -3.12 1.71 -3.00
N VAL A 70 -3.71 2.81 -2.53
CA VAL A 70 -3.29 3.47 -1.29
C VAL A 70 -3.52 2.55 -0.08
N VAL A 71 -4.64 1.83 -0.01
CA VAL A 71 -4.83 0.84 1.07
C VAL A 71 -3.83 -0.30 0.98
N GLY A 72 -3.54 -0.80 -0.23
CA GLY A 72 -2.53 -1.84 -0.43
C GLY A 72 -1.13 -1.38 0.00
N HIS A 73 -0.78 -0.13 -0.28
CA HIS A 73 0.46 0.50 0.14
C HIS A 73 0.54 0.59 1.67
N GLU A 74 -0.47 1.15 2.34
CA GLU A 74 -0.48 1.29 3.80
C GLU A 74 -0.61 -0.06 4.52
N LEU A 75 -1.24 -1.06 3.89
CA LEU A 75 -1.24 -2.45 4.37
C LEU A 75 0.17 -3.03 4.43
N PHE A 76 1.03 -2.74 3.45
CA PHE A 76 2.42 -3.20 3.51
C PHE A 76 3.17 -2.60 4.69
N HIS A 77 3.00 -1.30 4.94
CA HIS A 77 3.55 -0.66 6.14
C HIS A 77 3.06 -1.34 7.41
N ALA A 78 1.78 -1.68 7.48
CA ALA A 78 1.21 -2.39 8.62
C ALA A 78 1.79 -3.79 8.83
N LEU A 79 2.25 -4.47 7.78
CA LEU A 79 2.77 -5.84 7.85
C LEU A 79 4.28 -5.89 8.13
N GLU A 80 5.05 -5.03 7.47
CA GLU A 80 6.52 -5.21 7.36
C GLU A 80 7.34 -4.05 7.94
N HIS A 81 6.73 -2.91 8.26
CA HIS A 81 7.46 -1.73 8.70
C HIS A 81 7.09 -1.30 10.12
N ASP A 82 8.08 -0.75 10.81
CA ASP A 82 7.87 -0.11 12.10
C ASP A 82 7.18 1.26 11.90
N CYS A 83 6.06 1.46 12.59
CA CYS A 83 5.23 2.66 12.44
C CYS A 83 5.99 3.95 12.79
N GLU A 84 6.81 3.95 13.85
CA GLU A 84 7.54 5.14 14.29
C GLU A 84 8.63 5.51 13.27
N GLN A 85 9.33 4.51 12.72
CA GLN A 85 10.32 4.74 11.68
C GLN A 85 9.69 5.31 10.41
N VAL A 86 8.58 4.72 9.92
CA VAL A 86 7.88 5.23 8.72
C VAL A 86 7.46 6.68 8.90
N ARG A 87 6.84 7.00 10.05
CA ARG A 87 6.45 8.39 10.41
C ARG A 87 7.65 9.32 10.47
N PHE A 88 8.73 8.93 11.14
CA PHE A 88 9.95 9.72 11.24
C PHE A 88 10.52 10.05 9.85
N PHE A 89 10.59 9.07 8.95
CA PHE A 89 11.07 9.31 7.59
C PHE A 89 10.16 10.25 6.81
N ARG A 90 8.84 10.04 6.86
CA ARG A 90 7.85 10.89 6.17
C ARG A 90 7.89 12.34 6.67
N GLU A 91 7.96 12.55 7.98
CA GLU A 91 7.81 13.88 8.60
C GLU A 91 9.14 14.65 8.73
N CYS A 92 10.24 13.96 9.02
CA CYS A 92 11.50 14.62 9.40
C CYS A 92 12.52 14.69 8.26
N THR A 93 12.43 13.80 7.26
CA THR A 93 13.48 13.68 6.24
C THR A 93 13.05 14.18 4.86
N GLY A 94 11.74 14.35 4.63
CA GLY A 94 11.20 14.84 3.35
C GLY A 94 11.43 13.92 2.16
N PHE A 95 12.06 12.75 2.35
CA PHE A 95 12.28 11.78 1.29
C PHE A 95 11.02 10.94 1.08
N LYS A 96 10.22 11.33 0.09
CA LYS A 96 9.13 10.51 -0.48
C LYS A 96 9.62 9.19 -1.10
N THR A 97 10.93 9.03 -1.26
CA THR A 97 11.61 7.88 -1.87
C THR A 97 12.61 7.25 -0.90
N ASN A 98 12.12 6.84 0.27
CA ASN A 98 12.86 5.92 1.14
C ASN A 98 12.61 4.46 0.72
N ILE A 99 13.50 3.53 1.10
CA ILE A 99 13.37 2.10 0.85
C ILE A 99 12.01 1.54 1.30
N TYR A 100 11.45 2.05 2.41
CA TYR A 100 10.13 1.64 2.89
C TYR A 100 8.99 2.01 1.93
N GLU A 101 9.03 3.21 1.34
CA GLU A 101 8.05 3.65 0.34
C GLU A 101 8.23 2.87 -0.98
N GLU A 102 9.49 2.59 -1.38
CA GLU A 102 9.77 1.73 -2.55
C GLU A 102 9.20 0.32 -2.38
N GLU A 103 9.33 -0.27 -1.19
CA GLU A 103 8.82 -1.60 -0.89
C GLU A 103 7.29 -1.61 -0.84
N ALA A 104 6.67 -0.60 -0.22
CA ALA A 104 5.21 -0.46 -0.16
C ALA A 104 4.60 -0.26 -1.56
N ASN A 105 5.19 0.59 -2.41
CA ASN A 105 4.75 0.77 -3.79
C ASN A 105 4.91 -0.52 -4.61
N PHE A 106 6.03 -1.22 -4.46
CA PHE A 106 6.25 -2.50 -5.13
C PHE A 106 5.21 -3.54 -4.70
N PHE A 107 4.93 -3.67 -3.40
CA PHE A 107 3.90 -4.57 -2.89
C PHE A 107 2.51 -4.21 -3.44
N ALA A 108 2.09 -2.95 -3.33
CA ALA A 108 0.77 -2.51 -3.78
C ALA A 108 0.56 -2.77 -5.27
N THR A 109 1.58 -2.49 -6.09
CA THR A 109 1.56 -2.74 -7.54
C THR A 109 1.35 -4.22 -7.85
N HIS A 110 2.12 -5.12 -7.22
CA HIS A 110 2.03 -6.55 -7.51
C HIS A 110 0.80 -7.21 -6.85
N LEU A 111 0.33 -6.68 -5.72
CA LEU A 111 -0.91 -7.14 -5.10
C LEU A 111 -2.10 -6.91 -6.03
N LEU A 112 -2.08 -5.81 -6.78
CA LEU A 112 -3.15 -5.38 -7.69
C LEU A 112 -2.85 -5.66 -9.17
N GLU A 113 -1.79 -6.42 -9.49
CA GLU A 113 -1.37 -6.69 -10.88
C GLU A 113 -2.52 -7.18 -11.78
N ASP A 114 -3.32 -8.09 -11.24
CA ASP A 114 -4.46 -8.70 -11.94
C ASP A 114 -5.62 -7.71 -12.15
N CYS A 115 -5.66 -6.61 -11.39
CA CYS A 115 -6.70 -5.59 -11.47
C CYS A 115 -6.28 -4.41 -12.35
N ILE A 116 -4.98 -4.11 -12.44
CA ILE A 116 -4.46 -2.92 -13.12
C ILE A 116 -4.90 -2.86 -14.60
N SER A 117 -4.90 -3.99 -15.31
CA SER A 117 -5.33 -4.05 -16.72
C SER A 117 -6.80 -3.67 -16.92
N PHE A 118 -7.66 -3.84 -15.91
CA PHE A 118 -9.08 -3.51 -15.97
C PHE A 118 -9.39 -2.06 -15.61
N HIS A 119 -8.45 -1.37 -14.98
CA HIS A 119 -8.61 -0.02 -14.47
C HIS A 119 -7.70 1.00 -15.18
N GLN A 120 -7.08 0.66 -16.32
CA GLN A 120 -6.17 1.56 -17.04
C GLN A 120 -6.80 2.94 -17.34
N ASP A 121 -8.09 2.96 -17.70
CA ASP A 121 -8.84 4.18 -17.98
C ASP A 121 -9.27 4.94 -16.69
N GLU A 122 -9.18 4.29 -15.53
CA GLU A 122 -9.56 4.83 -14.21
C GLU A 122 -8.36 5.29 -13.36
N ILE A 123 -7.12 4.99 -13.80
CA ILE A 123 -5.90 5.53 -13.18
C ILE A 123 -5.75 7.00 -13.59
N ALA A 124 -6.57 7.86 -12.98
CA ALA A 124 -6.53 9.31 -13.18
C ALA A 124 -5.47 9.99 -12.28
N ASP A 125 -5.03 9.31 -11.22
CA ASP A 125 -4.02 9.84 -10.30
C ASP A 125 -2.61 9.68 -10.90
N LEU A 126 -2.02 10.80 -11.31
CA LEU A 126 -0.73 10.83 -11.99
C LEU A 126 0.42 10.26 -11.14
N GLU A 127 0.41 10.49 -9.82
CA GLU A 127 1.47 9.97 -8.93
C GLU A 127 1.36 8.44 -8.81
N ILE A 128 0.14 7.90 -8.73
CA ILE A 128 -0.07 6.44 -8.75
C ILE A 128 0.36 5.85 -10.10
N ALA A 129 -0.01 6.49 -11.22
CA ALA A 129 0.40 6.06 -12.54
C ALA A 129 1.94 6.02 -12.70
N GLU A 130 2.63 7.05 -12.20
CA GLU A 130 4.10 7.11 -12.19
C GLU A 130 4.72 5.99 -11.37
N GLU A 131 4.17 5.66 -10.19
CA GLU A 131 4.67 4.53 -9.39
C GLU A 131 4.45 3.19 -10.09
N LEU A 132 3.27 2.96 -10.68
CA LEU A 132 2.99 1.73 -11.42
C LEU A 132 3.98 1.53 -12.58
N GLY A 133 4.26 2.59 -13.34
CA GLY A 133 5.19 2.55 -14.47
C GLY A 133 6.64 2.23 -14.11
N LYS A 134 7.03 2.31 -12.82
CA LYS A 134 8.38 1.91 -12.36
C LYS A 134 8.54 0.39 -12.22
N TYR A 135 7.44 -0.32 -12.02
CA TYR A 135 7.46 -1.73 -11.63
C TYR A 135 6.79 -2.65 -12.64
N LEU A 136 5.96 -2.10 -13.53
CA LEU A 136 5.37 -2.81 -14.64
C LEU A 136 6.23 -2.54 -15.89
N ASP A 137 6.67 -3.60 -16.55
CA ASP A 137 7.20 -3.51 -17.92
C ASP A 137 5.99 -3.26 -18.86
N ILE A 138 5.59 -1.99 -19.01
CA ILE A 138 4.58 -1.55 -20.00
C ILE A 138 5.28 -1.12 -21.29
#